data_AF-A0A5T3VPR3-F1
#
_entry.id   AF-A0A5T3VPR3-F1
#
_cell.length_a   1.000
_cell.length_b   1.000
_cell.length_c   1.000
_cell.angle_alpha   90.00
_cell.angle_beta   90.00
_cell.angle_gamma   90.00
#
_symmetry.space_group_name_H-M   'P 1'
#
loop_
_entity.id
_entity.type
_entity.pdbx_description
1 polymer ?
#
loop_
_entity_poly.entity_id
_entity_poly.type
_entity_poly.pdbx_seq_one_letter_code
_entity_poly.pdbx_strand_id
1 'polypeptide(L)'
;MHGWQRGGIDYVQARKLFIKAAESNNPVAIYNLGHIYNYGLGIPRDDVQAATWYSKAEDLGSMSARNSLALFYAKGLGNLPVDRNKALKLLNISACQGYAVAQNNLGILYSDGTDELSKDYQQSYAWFSVAFYNGFKEADTSRNVIMGK
;
A
#
# COMPACT_ATOMS: atom_id res chain seq x y z
N MET A 1 43.52 5.94 6.80
CA MET A 1 42.33 5.06 6.89
C MET A 1 41.11 5.93 7.15
N HIS A 2 40.30 6.24 6.13
CA HIS A 2 39.04 6.96 6.32
C HIS A 2 37.90 5.96 6.20
N GLY A 3 37.36 5.58 7.37
CA GLY A 3 36.24 4.66 7.48
C GLY A 3 34.97 5.37 7.06
N TRP A 4 34.44 5.00 5.90
CA TRP A 4 33.09 5.33 5.50
C TRP A 4 32.11 4.66 6.48
N GLN A 5 31.58 5.41 7.44
CA GLN A 5 30.38 4.98 8.15
C GLN A 5 29.26 4.90 7.12
N ARG A 6 28.79 3.68 6.83
CA ARG A 6 27.58 3.46 6.02
C ARG A 6 26.43 4.21 6.68
N GLY A 7 25.98 5.30 6.05
CA GLY A 7 24.82 6.09 6.48
C GLY A 7 23.55 5.27 6.41
N GLY A 8 23.21 4.58 7.49
CA GLY A 8 21.89 4.00 7.67
C GLY A 8 20.84 5.10 7.87
N ILE A 9 19.61 4.86 7.42
CA ILE A 9 18.50 5.78 7.70
C ILE A 9 18.23 5.78 9.21
N ASP A 10 18.38 6.93 9.86
CA ASP A 10 17.96 7.12 11.25
C ASP A 10 16.44 7.31 11.29
N TYR A 11 15.71 6.21 11.46
CA TYR A 11 14.25 6.24 11.51
C TYR A 11 13.70 6.96 12.76
N VAL A 12 14.49 7.10 13.82
CA VAL A 12 14.08 7.88 15.00
C VAL A 12 14.05 9.37 14.65
N GLN A 13 15.09 9.86 13.96
CA GLN A 13 15.12 11.24 13.48
C GLN A 13 14.12 11.47 12.34
N ALA A 14 14.01 10.53 11.40
CA ALA A 14 13.01 10.62 10.33
C ALA A 14 11.58 10.74 10.89
N ARG A 15 11.24 9.94 11.91
CA ARG A 15 9.94 10.03 12.59
C ARG A 15 9.69 11.42 13.18
N LYS A 16 10.69 12.01 13.87
CA LYS A 16 10.57 13.37 14.42
C LYS A 16 10.29 14.41 13.34
N LEU A 17 11.00 14.33 12.21
CA LEU A 17 10.78 15.22 11.08
C LEU A 17 9.40 15.03 10.45
N PHE A 18 8.94 13.78 10.29
CA PHE A 18 7.61 13.51 9.77
C PHE A 18 6.50 13.95 10.71
N ILE A 19 6.64 13.84 12.03
CA ILE A 19 5.68 14.38 12.99
C ILE A 19 5.54 15.90 12.78
N LYS A 20 6.66 16.63 12.74
CA LYS A 20 6.66 18.08 12.52
C LYS A 20 6.01 18.46 11.18
N ALA A 21 6.29 17.72 10.10
CA ALA A 21 5.67 17.98 8.80
C ALA A 21 4.17 17.60 8.78
N ALA A 22 3.76 16.58 9.53
CA ALA A 22 2.37 16.15 9.67
C ALA A 22 1.50 17.17 10.41
N GLU A 23 2.07 18.03 11.27
CA GLU A 23 1.38 19.15 11.89
C GLU A 23 0.86 20.17 10.85
N SER A 24 1.53 20.26 9.70
CA SER A 24 1.09 21.09 8.55
C SER A 24 0.26 20.32 7.52
N ASN A 25 -0.33 19.18 7.92
CA ASN A 25 -1.11 18.30 7.04
C ASN A 25 -0.38 17.85 5.76
N ASN A 26 0.95 17.66 5.82
CA ASN A 26 1.69 17.13 4.68
C ASN A 26 1.35 15.64 4.46
N PRO A 27 0.69 15.25 3.35
CA PRO A 27 0.20 13.88 3.15
C PRO A 27 1.33 12.85 3.00
N VAL A 28 2.50 13.27 2.49
CA VAL A 28 3.68 12.40 2.36
C VAL A 28 4.25 12.07 3.74
N ALA A 29 4.36 13.08 4.62
CA ALA A 29 4.83 12.87 5.98
C ALA A 29 3.88 12.00 6.80
N ILE A 30 2.58 12.26 6.70
CA ILE A 30 1.52 11.48 7.37
C ILE A 30 1.54 10.02 6.89
N TYR A 31 1.66 9.78 5.58
CA TYR A 31 1.83 8.43 5.02
C TYR A 31 3.08 7.74 5.57
N ASN A 32 4.22 8.44 5.62
CA ASN A 32 5.49 7.87 6.11
C ASN A 32 5.44 7.56 7.60
N LEU A 33 4.66 8.28 8.41
CA LEU A 33 4.40 7.88 9.80
C LEU A 33 3.67 6.55 9.86
N GLY A 34 2.64 6.36 9.03
CA GLY A 34 1.95 5.07 8.91
C GLY A 34 2.91 3.94 8.51
N HIS A 35 3.82 4.22 7.56
CA HIS A 35 4.85 3.27 7.14
C HIS A 35 5.84 2.92 8.25
N ILE A 36 6.25 3.89 9.07
CA ILE A 36 7.12 3.66 10.23
C ILE A 36 6.46 2.72 11.24
N TYR A 37 5.18 2.95 11.57
CA TYR A 37 4.44 2.08 12.49
C TYR A 37 4.17 0.69 11.90
N ASN A 38 3.81 0.60 10.62
CA ASN A 38 3.51 -0.67 9.93
C ASN A 38 4.72 -1.62 9.92
N TYR A 39 5.91 -1.08 9.68
CA TYR A 39 7.13 -1.89 9.57
C TYR A 39 8.02 -1.86 10.83
N GLY A 40 7.62 -1.13 11.87
CA GLY A 40 8.43 -1.00 13.10
C GLY A 40 9.80 -0.37 12.84
N LEU A 41 9.84 0.71 12.06
CA LEU A 41 11.10 1.33 11.65
C LEU A 41 11.61 2.27 12.75
N GLY A 42 12.56 1.79 13.55
CA GLY A 42 13.11 2.53 14.70
C GLY A 42 12.15 2.68 15.89
N ILE A 43 11.03 1.94 15.87
CA ILE A 43 10.04 1.77 16.95
C ILE A 43 9.43 0.37 16.86
N PRO A 44 8.78 -0.15 17.91
CA PRO A 44 7.95 -1.34 17.78
C PRO A 44 6.87 -1.16 16.71
N ARG A 45 6.60 -2.24 15.96
CA ARG A 45 5.50 -2.28 15.00
C ARG A 45 4.16 -2.10 15.71
N ASP A 46 3.28 -1.30 15.12
CA ASP A 46 1.92 -1.06 15.60
C ASP A 46 0.98 -0.85 14.42
N ASP A 47 0.22 -1.88 14.08
CA ASP A 47 -0.70 -1.84 12.95
C ASP A 47 -1.90 -0.92 13.21
N VAL A 48 -2.31 -0.70 14.46
CA VAL A 48 -3.43 0.20 14.79
C VAL A 48 -3.04 1.64 14.51
N GLN A 49 -1.83 2.03 14.96
CA GLN A 49 -1.27 3.34 14.64
C GLN A 49 -1.04 3.49 13.13
N ALA A 50 -0.53 2.44 12.46
CA ALA A 50 -0.37 2.46 11.01
C ALA A 50 -1.69 2.72 10.28
N ALA A 51 -2.76 2.02 10.65
CA ALA A 51 -4.09 2.20 10.06
C ALA A 51 -4.63 3.63 10.28
N THR A 52 -4.38 4.20 11.46
CA THR A 52 -4.79 5.58 11.80
C THR A 52 -4.05 6.60 10.92
N TRP A 53 -2.73 6.48 10.79
CA TRP A 53 -1.93 7.37 9.95
C TRP A 53 -2.23 7.21 8.46
N TYR A 54 -2.42 5.98 7.97
CA TYR A 54 -2.84 5.75 6.58
C TYR A 54 -4.22 6.34 6.30
N SER A 55 -5.19 6.20 7.22
CA SER A 55 -6.51 6.81 7.07
C SER A 55 -6.41 8.34 6.97
N LYS A 56 -5.65 8.98 7.86
CA LYS A 56 -5.43 10.43 7.82
C LYS A 56 -4.77 10.89 6.51
N ALA A 57 -3.81 10.13 5.97
CA ALA A 57 -3.18 10.47 4.69
C ALA A 57 -4.11 10.22 3.49
N GLU A 58 -5.00 9.23 3.58
CA GLU A 58 -6.03 8.96 2.58
C GLU A 58 -7.06 10.09 2.50
N ASP A 59 -7.50 10.61 3.65
CA ASP A 59 -8.39 11.79 3.75
C ASP A 59 -7.78 13.04 3.07
N LEU A 60 -6.44 13.10 3.00
CA LEU A 60 -5.68 14.16 2.32
C LEU A 60 -5.33 13.81 0.86
N GLY A 61 -5.89 12.73 0.32
CA GLY A 61 -5.77 12.34 -1.09
C GLY A 61 -4.53 11.49 -1.44
N SER A 62 -3.77 10.99 -0.45
CA SER A 62 -2.58 10.19 -0.73
C SER A 62 -2.92 8.83 -1.35
N MET A 63 -2.53 8.63 -2.62
CA MET A 63 -2.73 7.35 -3.33
C MET A 63 -2.02 6.17 -2.67
N SER A 64 -0.81 6.40 -2.13
CA SER A 64 -0.02 5.38 -1.43
C SER A 64 -0.65 4.98 -0.09
N ALA A 65 -1.23 5.96 0.63
CA ALA A 65 -1.97 5.68 1.86
C ALA A 65 -3.26 4.92 1.56
N ARG A 66 -4.00 5.33 0.53
CA ARG A 66 -5.19 4.62 0.05
C ARG A 66 -4.91 3.16 -0.28
N ASN A 67 -3.83 2.91 -1.02
CA ASN A 67 -3.38 1.55 -1.34
C ASN A 67 -3.04 0.74 -0.07
N SER A 68 -2.31 1.35 0.87
CA SER A 68 -1.92 0.67 2.12
C SER A 68 -3.15 0.35 2.99
N LEU A 69 -4.08 1.29 3.10
CA LEU A 69 -5.34 1.10 3.82
C LEU A 69 -6.20 0.01 3.17
N ALA A 70 -6.22 -0.07 1.85
CA ALA A 70 -6.90 -1.15 1.14
C ALA A 70 -6.33 -2.54 1.50
N LEU A 71 -5.00 -2.66 1.58
CA LEU A 71 -4.36 -3.90 2.02
C LEU A 71 -4.70 -4.24 3.48
N PHE A 72 -4.85 -3.23 4.34
CA PHE A 72 -5.27 -3.42 5.73
C PHE A 72 -6.71 -3.95 5.80
N TYR A 73 -7.65 -3.39 5.03
CA TYR A 73 -9.02 -3.93 4.94
C TYR A 73 -9.06 -5.33 4.33
N ALA A 74 -8.24 -5.62 3.30
CA ALA A 74 -8.21 -6.95 2.70
C ALA A 74 -7.72 -8.04 3.67
N LYS A 75 -6.93 -7.66 4.68
CA LYS A 75 -6.30 -8.57 5.65
C LYS A 75 -6.85 -8.46 7.07
N GLY A 76 -7.71 -7.50 7.37
CA GLY A 76 -8.23 -7.23 8.71
C GLY A 76 -7.14 -6.75 9.70
N LEU A 77 -6.21 -5.91 9.24
CA LEU A 77 -5.11 -5.39 10.06
C LEU A 77 -5.47 -4.10 10.78
N GLY A 78 -4.78 -3.81 11.89
CA GLY A 78 -4.92 -2.54 12.62
C GLY A 78 -6.30 -2.34 13.23
N ASN A 79 -6.92 -3.42 13.73
CA ASN A 79 -8.29 -3.47 14.25
C ASN A 79 -9.38 -3.12 13.21
N LEU A 80 -9.06 -3.15 11.91
CA LEU A 80 -10.06 -3.04 10.86
C LEU A 80 -10.69 -4.41 10.58
N PRO A 81 -12.00 -4.47 10.27
CA PRO A 81 -12.60 -5.72 9.81
C PRO A 81 -12.03 -6.11 8.43
N VAL A 82 -12.06 -7.40 8.13
CA VAL A 82 -11.83 -7.86 6.76
C VAL A 82 -12.97 -7.35 5.89
N ASP A 83 -12.65 -6.49 4.92
CA ASP A 83 -13.61 -5.91 3.97
C ASP A 83 -12.95 -5.78 2.60
N ARG A 84 -13.04 -6.85 1.81
CA ARG A 84 -12.47 -6.89 0.45
C ARG A 84 -13.20 -5.99 -0.53
N ASN A 85 -14.47 -5.68 -0.31
CA ASN A 85 -15.22 -4.75 -1.15
C ASN A 85 -14.75 -3.31 -0.92
N LYS A 86 -14.45 -2.94 0.32
CA LYS A 86 -13.81 -1.66 0.64
C LYS A 86 -12.38 -1.58 0.13
N ALA A 87 -11.61 -2.67 0.26
CA ALA A 87 -10.27 -2.75 -0.35
C ALA A 87 -10.33 -2.55 -1.87
N LEU A 88 -11.27 -3.22 -2.54
CA LEU A 88 -11.49 -3.09 -3.99
C LEU A 88 -11.81 -1.65 -4.39
N LYS A 89 -12.69 -0.96 -3.67
CA LYS A 89 -13.03 0.45 -3.93
C LYS A 89 -11.80 1.35 -3.79
N LEU A 90 -11.05 1.22 -2.70
CA LEU A 90 -9.87 2.03 -2.43
C LEU A 90 -8.78 1.81 -3.50
N LEU A 91 -8.53 0.55 -3.87
CA LEU A 91 -7.56 0.21 -4.91
C LEU A 91 -7.99 0.73 -6.28
N ASN A 92 -9.26 0.60 -6.66
CA ASN A 92 -9.78 1.11 -7.93
C ASN A 92 -9.53 2.62 -8.10
N ILE A 93 -9.77 3.42 -7.05
CA ILE A 93 -9.52 4.87 -7.10
C ILE A 93 -8.05 5.15 -7.43
N SER A 94 -7.11 4.55 -6.68
CA SER A 94 -5.67 4.76 -6.93
C SER A 94 -5.20 4.18 -8.27
N ALA A 95 -5.75 3.05 -8.69
CA ALA A 95 -5.40 2.39 -9.94
C ALA A 95 -5.84 3.19 -11.17
N CYS A 96 -7.05 3.78 -11.14
CA CYS A 96 -7.55 4.69 -12.18
C CYS A 96 -6.73 5.98 -12.29
N GLN A 97 -6.04 6.37 -11.22
CA GLN A 97 -5.09 7.50 -11.21
C GLN A 97 -3.69 7.11 -11.70
N GLY A 98 -3.50 5.89 -12.19
CA GLY A 98 -2.22 5.42 -12.74
C GLY A 98 -1.25 4.85 -11.71
N TYR A 99 -1.67 4.65 -10.45
CA TYR A 99 -0.77 4.11 -9.43
C TYR A 99 -0.52 2.61 -9.66
N ALA A 100 0.61 2.27 -10.29
CA ALA A 100 0.92 0.93 -10.75
C ALA A 100 0.93 -0.13 -9.63
N VAL A 101 1.31 0.24 -8.40
CA VAL A 101 1.25 -0.66 -7.24
C VAL A 101 -0.21 -1.02 -6.89
N ALA A 102 -1.13 -0.05 -6.95
CA ALA A 102 -2.55 -0.33 -6.72
C ALA A 102 -3.15 -1.18 -7.85
N GLN A 103 -2.73 -0.95 -9.09
CA GLN A 103 -3.12 -1.79 -10.24
C GLN A 103 -2.67 -3.24 -10.03
N ASN A 104 -1.43 -3.47 -9.61
CA ASN A 104 -0.95 -4.80 -9.26
C ASN A 104 -1.77 -5.43 -8.13
N ASN A 105 -2.08 -4.65 -7.08
CA ASN A 105 -2.87 -5.14 -5.95
C ASN A 105 -4.33 -5.44 -6.31
N LEU A 106 -4.92 -4.75 -7.30
CA LEU A 106 -6.21 -5.17 -7.88
C LEU A 106 -6.08 -6.53 -8.57
N GLY A 107 -5.01 -6.73 -9.34
CA GLY A 107 -4.71 -8.01 -9.98
C GLY A 107 -4.70 -9.15 -8.96
N ILE A 108 -4.00 -8.97 -7.84
CA ILE A 108 -3.94 -9.92 -6.73
C ILE A 108 -5.32 -10.12 -6.10
N LEU A 109 -6.05 -9.04 -5.84
CA LEU A 109 -7.35 -9.12 -5.16
C LEU A 109 -8.36 -9.95 -5.97
N TYR A 110 -8.38 -9.79 -7.30
CA TYR A 110 -9.21 -10.60 -8.20
C TYR A 110 -8.70 -12.03 -8.40
N SER A 111 -7.38 -12.29 -8.34
CA SER A 111 -6.87 -13.67 -8.45
C SER A 111 -7.12 -14.49 -7.20
N ASP A 112 -7.04 -13.85 -6.03
CA ASP A 112 -7.25 -14.50 -4.75
C ASP A 112 -8.73 -14.82 -4.57
N GLY A 113 -9.60 -13.82 -4.78
CA GLY A 113 -11.04 -13.89 -4.52
C GLY A 113 -11.42 -14.40 -3.12
N THR A 114 -12.68 -14.24 -2.74
CA THR A 114 -13.30 -14.80 -1.54
C THR A 114 -14.79 -15.02 -1.80
N ASP A 115 -15.54 -15.49 -0.80
CA ASP A 115 -17.00 -15.59 -0.89
C ASP A 115 -17.65 -14.20 -1.07
N GLU A 116 -17.06 -13.13 -0.54
CA GLU A 116 -17.55 -11.75 -0.69
C GLU A 116 -17.09 -11.06 -1.99
N LEU A 117 -16.09 -11.61 -2.66
CA LEU A 117 -15.54 -11.10 -3.92
C LEU A 117 -15.06 -12.27 -4.78
N SER A 118 -15.89 -12.73 -5.71
CA SER A 118 -15.54 -13.85 -6.58
C SER A 118 -14.23 -13.65 -7.32
N LYS A 119 -13.49 -14.74 -7.49
CA LYS A 119 -12.29 -14.76 -8.35
C LYS A 119 -12.67 -14.34 -9.77
N ASP A 120 -11.82 -13.52 -10.38
CA ASP A 120 -11.94 -13.10 -11.77
C ASP A 120 -10.56 -13.03 -12.42
N TYR A 121 -10.18 -14.10 -13.12
CA TYR A 121 -8.89 -14.17 -13.78
C TYR A 121 -8.76 -13.22 -14.98
N GLN A 122 -9.87 -12.84 -15.61
CA GLN A 122 -9.84 -11.87 -16.70
C GLN A 122 -9.51 -10.47 -16.16
N GLN A 123 -10.18 -10.04 -15.09
CA GLN A 123 -9.86 -8.79 -14.40
C GLN A 123 -8.46 -8.82 -13.79
N SER A 124 -8.07 -9.94 -13.20
CA SER A 124 -6.73 -10.12 -12.64
C SER A 124 -5.64 -9.90 -13.71
N TYR A 125 -5.75 -10.60 -14.85
CA TYR A 125 -4.84 -10.45 -15.98
C TYR A 125 -4.83 -9.02 -16.53
N ALA A 126 -6.00 -8.40 -16.67
CA ALA A 126 -6.11 -7.03 -17.16
C ALA A 126 -5.34 -6.05 -16.24
N TRP A 127 -5.56 -6.13 -14.92
CA TRP A 127 -4.91 -5.23 -13.97
C TRP A 127 -3.40 -5.47 -13.84
N PHE A 128 -2.94 -6.72 -13.87
CA PHE A 128 -1.49 -7.00 -13.95
C PHE A 128 -0.87 -6.44 -15.23
N SER A 129 -1.57 -6.54 -16.36
CA SER A 129 -1.11 -5.98 -17.63
C SER A 129 -0.99 -4.45 -17.56
N VAL A 130 -2.01 -3.77 -17.03
CA VAL A 130 -1.98 -2.31 -16.85
C VAL A 130 -0.84 -1.89 -15.91
N ALA A 131 -0.63 -2.61 -14.79
CA ALA A 131 0.48 -2.35 -13.87
C ALA A 131 1.85 -2.50 -14.55
N PHE A 132 2.05 -3.55 -15.34
CA PHE A 132 3.29 -3.81 -16.08
C PHE A 132 3.62 -2.70 -17.08
N TYR A 133 2.62 -2.28 -17.87
CA TYR A 133 2.80 -1.22 -18.85
C TYR A 133 2.99 0.16 -18.20
N ASN A 134 2.44 0.36 -16.99
CA ASN A 134 2.69 1.55 -16.17
C ASN A 134 3.98 1.48 -15.32
N GLY A 135 4.84 0.48 -15.56
CA GLY A 135 6.20 0.43 -15.03
C GLY A 135 6.42 -0.51 -13.85
N PHE A 136 5.39 -1.17 -13.31
CA PHE A 136 5.55 -2.20 -12.28
C PHE A 136 5.88 -3.54 -12.93
N LYS A 137 7.16 -3.72 -13.30
CA LYS A 137 7.61 -4.84 -14.15
C LYS A 137 7.43 -6.20 -13.50
N GLU A 138 7.41 -6.26 -12.18
CA GLU A 138 7.15 -7.46 -11.39
C GLU A 138 5.76 -8.05 -11.66
N ALA A 139 4.79 -7.25 -12.11
CA ALA A 139 3.46 -7.74 -12.48
C ALA A 139 3.48 -8.70 -13.68
N ASP A 140 4.55 -8.74 -14.49
CA ASP A 140 4.64 -9.66 -15.63
C ASP A 140 4.61 -11.13 -15.19
N THR A 141 5.27 -11.43 -14.06
CA THR A 141 5.28 -12.78 -13.51
C THR A 141 3.87 -13.22 -13.15
N SER A 142 3.14 -12.37 -12.40
CA SER A 142 1.75 -12.64 -12.02
C SER A 142 0.83 -12.73 -13.25
N ARG A 143 1.01 -11.85 -14.23
CA ARG A 143 0.29 -11.85 -15.51
C ARG A 143 0.42 -13.21 -16.23
N ASN A 144 1.64 -13.71 -16.36
CA ASN A 144 1.92 -14.98 -17.04
C ASN A 144 1.37 -16.19 -16.27
N VAL A 145 1.40 -16.15 -14.94
CA VAL A 145 0.79 -17.21 -14.10
C VAL A 145 -0.72 -17.29 -14.31
N ILE A 146 -1.41 -16.16 -14.45
CA ILE A 146 -2.87 -16.13 -14.66
C ILE A 146 -3.25 -16.65 -16.04
N MET A 147 -2.45 -16.39 -17.09
CA MET A 147 -2.71 -16.93 -18.44
C MET A 147 -2.72 -18.47 -18.51
N GLY A 148 -2.04 -19.14 -17.58
CA GLY A 148 -1.98 -20.60 -17.53
C GLY A 148 -3.09 -21.27 -16.71
N LYS A 149 -4.04 -20.49 -16.15
CA LYS A 149 -5.17 -20.99 -15.34
C LYS A 149 -6.47 -20.93 -16.11
#